data_AF-A0A165X9Q7-F1
#
_entry.id   AF-A0A165X9Q7-F1
#
_cell.length_a   1.000
_cell.length_b   1.000
_cell.length_c   1.000
_cell.angle_alpha   90.00
_cell.angle_beta   90.00
_cell.angle_gamma   90.00
#
_symmetry.space_group_name_H-M   'P 1'
#
loop_
_entity.id
_entity.type
_entity.pdbx_description
1 polymer ?
#
loop_
_entity_poly.entity_id
_entity_poly.type
_entity_poly.pdbx_seq_one_letter_code
_entity_poly.pdbx_strand_id
1 'polypeptide(L)'
;MLPPRDPENEADIGLITMPHLNNLRIEDKGHICIDLWALLDTPSTAKITIFSHETSDDVPSMQSILPPLIRCSHKYLNDHAFSDLSLRFDTLYTGRATLILAPPQPAAQQTATSASDFPNPATSTSLNIEVAGLHPGAFFRSLTTAIPMKLVKTVVLVSSFQAAQPLNDADIRSALGNADSVSALELHGNVATAGLRALLSTASHDQFLPNLKRLHLHIADLELPWLNGDASAIDILNRALDARHHHHGLFLDSLSFKECNISESSVAHLREEGRWGGQTRVEVD
;
A
#
# COMPACT_ATOMS: atom_id res chain seq x y z
N MET A 1 -9.30 -3.46 -35.14
CA MET A 1 -8.16 -2.53 -35.24
C MET A 1 -8.66 -1.17 -34.82
N LEU A 2 -8.21 -0.67 -33.67
CA LEU A 2 -8.42 0.74 -33.31
C LEU A 2 -7.45 1.59 -34.14
N PRO A 3 -7.85 2.79 -34.60
CA PRO A 3 -6.96 3.66 -35.35
C PRO A 3 -5.78 4.10 -34.47
N PRO A 4 -4.61 4.40 -35.07
CA PRO A 4 -3.49 4.98 -34.34
C PRO A 4 -3.93 6.31 -33.73
N ARG A 5 -3.64 6.52 -32.45
CA ARG A 5 -3.84 7.81 -31.80
C ARG A 5 -2.82 8.80 -32.39
N ASP A 6 -3.31 9.88 -32.98
CA ASP A 6 -2.48 11.03 -33.35
C ASP A 6 -1.87 11.64 -32.08
N PRO A 7 -0.53 11.73 -31.96
CA PRO A 7 0.12 12.40 -30.83
C PRO A 7 -0.03 13.93 -30.85
N GLU A 8 -0.58 14.51 -31.92
CA GLU A 8 -0.71 15.97 -32.10
C GLU A 8 -2.11 16.51 -31.74
N ASN A 9 -3.03 15.66 -31.29
CA ASN A 9 -4.41 16.03 -30.94
C ASN A 9 -4.74 15.89 -29.45
N GLU A 10 -3.74 15.67 -28.59
CA GLU A 10 -3.87 16.10 -27.19
C GLU A 10 -3.80 17.62 -27.20
N ALA A 11 -4.97 18.25 -27.38
CA ALA A 11 -5.13 19.66 -27.06
C ALA A 11 -4.43 19.91 -25.72
N ASP A 12 -3.48 20.84 -25.70
CA ASP A 12 -2.89 21.41 -24.48
C ASP A 12 -4.04 21.78 -23.54
N ILE A 13 -4.44 20.85 -22.68
CA ILE A 13 -5.29 21.12 -21.54
C ILE A 13 -4.46 22.12 -20.76
N GLY A 14 -4.80 23.42 -20.83
CA GLY A 14 -3.96 24.51 -20.34
C GLY A 14 -3.43 24.24 -18.95
N LEU A 15 -2.22 23.67 -18.89
CA LEU A 15 -1.66 23.16 -17.66
C LEU A 15 -1.25 24.34 -16.81
N ILE A 16 -1.69 24.34 -15.56
CA ILE A 16 -1.27 25.39 -14.62
C ILE A 16 0.09 24.94 -14.05
N THR A 17 1.17 25.47 -14.62
CA THR A 17 2.54 25.16 -14.17
C THR A 17 2.87 25.87 -12.86
N MET A 18 3.39 25.12 -11.88
CA MET A 18 3.75 25.65 -10.56
C MET A 18 5.22 25.33 -10.20
N PRO A 19 6.22 25.90 -10.89
CA PRO A 19 7.62 25.41 -10.90
C PRO A 19 8.37 25.55 -9.56
N HIS A 20 7.89 26.40 -8.65
CA HIS A 20 8.52 26.65 -7.34
C HIS A 20 7.71 26.07 -6.16
N LEU A 21 6.74 25.20 -6.46
CA LEU A 21 5.84 24.66 -5.47
C LEU A 21 6.54 23.59 -4.61
N ASN A 22 6.63 23.82 -3.31
CA ASN A 22 7.17 22.85 -2.36
C ASN A 22 6.09 21.98 -1.72
N ASN A 23 4.91 22.56 -1.46
CA ASN A 23 3.78 21.87 -0.85
C ASN A 23 2.51 22.29 -1.57
N LEU A 24 1.70 21.32 -1.98
CA LEU A 24 0.36 21.51 -2.51
C LEU A 24 -0.62 20.75 -1.63
N ARG A 25 -1.64 21.46 -1.13
CA ARG A 25 -2.80 20.85 -0.49
C ARG A 25 -4.04 21.29 -1.24
N ILE A 26 -4.76 20.33 -1.82
CA ILE A 26 -6.07 20.55 -2.43
C ILE A 26 -7.09 19.85 -1.55
N GLU A 27 -8.08 20.57 -1.06
CA GLU A 27 -9.13 20.05 -0.20
C GLU A 27 -10.45 20.69 -0.59
N ASP A 28 -11.47 19.86 -0.81
CA ASP A 28 -12.80 20.30 -1.18
C ASP A 28 -13.83 19.27 -0.70
N LYS A 29 -15.06 19.75 -0.54
CA LYS A 29 -16.24 18.97 -0.20
C LYS A 29 -16.98 18.42 -1.44
N GLY A 30 -16.35 18.49 -2.62
CA GLY A 30 -16.89 18.03 -3.90
C GLY A 30 -15.82 17.54 -4.88
N HIS A 31 -16.21 17.28 -6.14
CA HIS A 31 -15.32 16.69 -7.16
C HIS A 31 -14.28 17.65 -7.73
N ILE A 32 -14.40 18.96 -7.45
CA ILE A 32 -13.55 20.01 -8.04
C ILE A 32 -12.07 19.77 -7.69
N CYS A 33 -11.77 19.16 -6.54
CA CYS A 33 -10.42 18.74 -6.16
C CYS A 33 -9.72 17.86 -7.21
N ILE A 34 -10.43 16.86 -7.73
CA ILE A 34 -9.87 15.86 -8.64
C ILE A 34 -9.65 16.49 -10.01
N ASP A 35 -10.61 17.30 -10.46
CA ASP A 35 -10.50 18.04 -11.72
C ASP A 35 -9.36 19.07 -11.66
N LEU A 36 -9.27 19.85 -10.58
CA LEU A 36 -8.17 20.78 -10.37
C LEU A 36 -6.83 20.04 -10.38
N TRP A 37 -6.72 18.93 -9.66
CA TRP A 37 -5.49 18.14 -9.65
C TRP A 37 -5.07 17.69 -11.05
N ALA A 38 -6.00 17.26 -11.89
CA ALA A 38 -5.71 16.85 -13.26
C ALA A 38 -5.14 17.98 -14.15
N LEU A 39 -5.45 19.23 -13.81
CA LEU A 39 -4.99 20.42 -14.54
C LEU A 39 -3.64 20.97 -14.04
N LEU A 40 -3.18 20.55 -12.85
CA LEU A 40 -1.95 21.08 -12.26
C LEU A 40 -0.71 20.38 -12.80
N ASP A 41 0.30 21.18 -13.14
CA ASP A 41 1.64 20.69 -13.45
C ASP A 41 2.62 21.06 -12.33
N THR A 42 2.72 20.18 -11.34
CA THR A 42 3.57 20.35 -10.16
C THR A 42 4.97 19.76 -10.38
N PRO A 43 6.03 20.29 -9.74
CA PRO A 43 7.36 19.71 -9.79
C PRO A 43 7.38 18.36 -9.05
N SER A 44 8.23 17.44 -9.49
CA SER A 44 8.43 16.11 -8.89
C SER A 44 8.98 16.16 -7.47
N THR A 45 9.47 17.32 -7.01
CA THR A 45 9.94 17.54 -5.64
C THR A 45 8.85 18.02 -4.68
N ALA A 46 7.66 18.39 -5.19
CA ALA A 46 6.56 18.88 -4.37
C ALA A 46 5.95 17.77 -3.52
N LYS A 47 5.62 18.08 -2.26
CA LYS A 47 4.68 17.28 -1.47
C LYS A 47 3.26 17.61 -1.92
N ILE A 48 2.53 16.61 -2.41
CA ILE A 48 1.17 16.80 -2.91
C ILE A 48 0.22 16.06 -1.98
N THR A 49 -0.78 16.76 -1.48
CA THR A 49 -1.81 16.21 -0.60
C THR A 49 -3.19 16.58 -1.14
N ILE A 50 -4.02 15.57 -1.38
CA ILE A 50 -5.33 15.74 -2.01
C ILE A 50 -6.36 15.09 -1.12
N PHE A 51 -7.34 15.89 -0.72
CA PHE A 51 -8.47 15.47 0.08
C PHE A 51 -9.74 15.70 -0.72
N SER A 52 -10.42 14.62 -1.09
CA SER A 52 -11.77 14.69 -1.64
C SER A 52 -12.73 14.15 -0.58
N HIS A 53 -13.45 15.07 0.07
CA HIS A 53 -14.42 14.77 1.12
C HIS A 53 -15.83 14.89 0.57
N GLU A 54 -16.34 13.83 -0.02
CA GLU A 54 -17.72 13.87 -0.50
C GLU A 54 -18.74 13.97 0.63
N THR A 55 -19.68 14.89 0.44
CA THR A 55 -20.96 14.94 1.16
C THR A 55 -22.16 14.83 0.22
N SER A 56 -21.94 14.69 -1.10
CA SER A 56 -22.98 14.55 -2.14
C SER A 56 -23.16 13.09 -2.57
N ASP A 57 -24.33 12.75 -3.10
CA ASP A 57 -24.67 11.40 -3.60
C ASP A 57 -23.87 10.97 -4.85
N ASP A 58 -23.24 11.91 -5.55
CA ASP A 58 -22.36 11.62 -6.68
C ASP A 58 -21.00 11.14 -6.14
N VAL A 59 -20.65 9.89 -6.42
CA VAL A 59 -19.40 9.22 -6.03
C VAL A 59 -18.33 9.46 -7.10
N PRO A 60 -17.05 9.76 -6.78
CA PRO A 60 -16.08 10.04 -7.81
C PRO A 60 -15.79 8.73 -8.55
N SER A 61 -15.81 8.78 -9.87
CA SER A 61 -15.48 7.59 -10.65
C SER A 61 -13.97 7.32 -10.59
N MET A 62 -13.58 6.04 -10.62
CA MET A 62 -12.16 5.67 -10.79
C MET A 62 -11.53 6.31 -12.04
N GLN A 63 -12.32 6.56 -13.09
CA GLN A 63 -11.86 7.18 -14.33
C GLN A 63 -11.45 8.65 -14.13
N SER A 64 -12.00 9.34 -13.13
CA SER A 64 -11.63 10.72 -12.80
C SER A 64 -10.29 10.80 -12.06
N ILE A 65 -9.91 9.74 -11.35
CA ILE A 65 -8.74 9.74 -10.43
C ILE A 65 -7.50 9.11 -11.06
N LEU A 66 -7.67 8.11 -11.93
CA LEU A 66 -6.53 7.39 -12.50
C LEU A 66 -5.65 8.26 -13.40
N PRO A 67 -6.18 9.05 -14.36
CA PRO A 67 -5.33 9.88 -15.22
C PRO A 67 -4.42 10.87 -14.45
N PRO A 68 -4.91 11.66 -13.48
CA PRO A 68 -4.02 12.53 -12.71
C PRO A 68 -3.04 11.74 -11.84
N LEU A 69 -3.46 10.60 -11.26
CA LEU A 69 -2.58 9.73 -10.50
C LEU A 69 -1.43 9.17 -11.35
N ILE A 70 -1.74 8.64 -12.54
CA ILE A 70 -0.74 8.14 -13.51
C ILE A 70 0.25 9.26 -13.83
N ARG A 71 -0.24 10.44 -14.18
CA ARG A 71 0.61 11.56 -14.58
C ARG A 71 1.53 12.00 -13.44
N CYS A 72 0.98 12.23 -12.25
CA CYS A 72 1.75 12.69 -11.10
C CYS A 72 2.75 11.64 -10.61
N SER A 73 2.34 10.37 -10.51
CA SER A 73 3.24 9.30 -10.11
C SER A 73 4.36 9.09 -11.14
N HIS A 74 4.07 9.07 -12.45
CA HIS A 74 5.11 8.93 -13.47
C HIS A 74 6.08 10.12 -13.48
N LYS A 75 5.59 11.36 -13.33
CA LYS A 75 6.45 12.55 -13.21
C LYS A 75 7.34 12.48 -11.97
N TYR A 76 6.75 12.12 -10.84
CA TYR A 76 7.47 11.89 -9.58
C TYR A 76 8.56 10.81 -9.75
N LEU A 77 8.28 9.74 -10.48
CA LEU A 77 9.13 8.55 -10.55
C LEU A 77 10.19 8.59 -11.64
N ASN A 78 9.97 9.35 -12.71
CA ASN A 78 10.95 9.50 -13.79
C ASN A 78 12.04 10.51 -13.45
N ASP A 79 11.75 11.51 -12.61
CA ASP A 79 12.69 12.57 -12.24
C ASP A 79 13.57 12.22 -11.04
N HIS A 80 13.18 11.23 -10.24
CA HIS A 80 13.92 10.84 -9.04
C HIS A 80 14.72 9.56 -9.22
N ALA A 81 15.99 9.59 -8.83
CA ALA A 81 16.89 8.43 -8.75
C ALA A 81 16.58 7.51 -7.54
N PHE A 82 15.32 7.43 -7.08
CA PHE A 82 14.97 6.56 -5.97
C PHE A 82 14.88 5.10 -6.45
N SER A 83 15.74 4.24 -5.92
CA SER A 83 15.70 2.79 -6.18
C SER A 83 14.59 2.08 -5.40
N ASP A 84 14.13 2.69 -4.29
CA ASP A 84 13.24 2.07 -3.33
C ASP A 84 12.07 3.00 -3.00
N LEU A 85 10.83 2.52 -3.17
CA LEU A 85 9.61 3.23 -2.76
C LEU A 85 8.81 2.42 -1.75
N SER A 86 8.13 3.15 -0.87
CA SER A 86 7.10 2.61 0.01
C SER A 86 5.71 3.05 -0.49
N LEU A 87 4.84 2.06 -0.66
CA LEU A 87 3.42 2.23 -0.99
C LEU A 87 2.60 1.93 0.26
N ARG A 88 1.97 2.95 0.83
CA ARG A 88 1.04 2.76 1.94
C ARG A 88 -0.40 2.99 1.50
N PHE A 89 -1.27 2.06 1.87
CA PHE A 89 -2.69 2.10 1.59
C PHE A 89 -3.49 1.91 2.88
N ASP A 90 -4.19 2.96 3.29
CA ASP A 90 -4.99 2.96 4.51
C ASP A 90 -6.48 2.93 4.17
N THR A 91 -7.22 1.93 4.65
CA THR A 91 -8.69 1.90 4.66
C THR A 91 -9.20 2.24 6.05
N LEU A 92 -9.53 3.52 6.25
CA LEU A 92 -9.95 4.05 7.54
C LEU A 92 -11.49 4.16 7.65
N TYR A 93 -11.99 4.50 8.84
CA TYR A 93 -13.41 4.74 9.11
C TYR A 93 -14.04 5.63 8.02
N THR A 94 -15.27 5.33 7.58
CA THR A 94 -16.04 6.03 6.51
C THR A 94 -15.69 5.73 5.05
N GLY A 95 -15.04 4.61 4.72
CA GLY A 95 -14.80 4.25 3.30
C GLY A 95 -13.79 5.20 2.63
N ARG A 96 -12.87 5.72 3.43
CA ARG A 96 -11.75 6.54 2.96
C ARG A 96 -10.58 5.64 2.64
N ALA A 97 -9.97 5.88 1.48
CA ALA A 97 -8.72 5.25 1.10
C ALA A 97 -7.63 6.31 1.00
N THR A 98 -6.56 6.14 1.76
CA THR A 98 -5.38 7.01 1.69
C THR A 98 -4.24 6.26 1.03
N LEU A 99 -3.72 6.83 -0.05
CA LEU A 99 -2.53 6.38 -0.75
C LEU A 99 -1.36 7.29 -0.38
N ILE A 100 -0.26 6.71 0.08
CA ILE A 100 0.99 7.43 0.32
C ILE A 100 2.10 6.77 -0.49
N LEU A 101 2.70 7.53 -1.40
CA LEU A 101 3.93 7.14 -2.10
C LEU A 101 5.07 8.01 -1.59
N ALA A 102 6.08 7.39 -0.98
CA ALA A 102 7.23 8.08 -0.40
C ALA A 102 8.48 7.19 -0.47
N PRO A 103 9.70 7.77 -0.37
CA PRO A 103 10.89 7.00 -0.08
C PRO A 103 10.74 6.22 1.25
N PRO A 104 11.46 5.11 1.45
CA PRO A 104 11.39 4.36 2.68
C PRO A 104 11.84 5.27 3.83
N GLN A 105 10.97 5.52 4.80
CA GLN A 105 11.40 6.19 6.03
C GLN A 105 12.20 5.18 6.86
N PRO A 106 13.38 5.54 7.38
CA PRO A 106 14.08 4.68 8.34
C PRO A 106 13.16 4.45 9.55
N ALA A 107 13.13 3.22 10.05
CA ALA A 107 12.36 2.81 11.22
C ALA A 107 12.87 3.55 12.47
N ALA A 108 12.42 4.78 12.68
CA ALA A 108 12.73 5.59 13.85
C ALA A 108 11.46 6.34 14.28
N GLN A 109 10.88 5.86 15.39
CA GLN A 109 10.10 6.61 16.37
C GLN A 109 8.95 7.48 15.83
N GLN A 110 7.79 6.85 15.64
CA GLN A 110 6.51 7.54 15.88
C GLN A 110 6.36 7.79 17.39
N THR A 111 7.11 8.75 17.93
CA THR A 111 6.68 9.49 19.12
C THR A 111 6.01 10.75 18.63
N ALA A 112 4.70 10.83 18.84
CA ALA A 112 3.96 12.07 18.67
C ALA A 112 4.56 13.13 19.60
N THR A 113 4.96 14.27 19.04
CA THR A 113 4.96 15.52 19.78
C THR A 113 4.64 16.69 18.85
N SER A 114 3.66 17.44 19.30
CA SER A 114 3.19 18.76 18.88
C SER A 114 4.31 19.76 18.53
N ALA A 115 4.09 20.46 17.42
CA ALA A 115 4.47 21.84 17.08
C ALA A 115 5.79 22.44 17.60
N SER A 116 6.68 22.84 16.67
CA SER A 116 7.30 24.19 16.59
C SER A 116 8.42 24.21 15.54
N ASP A 117 8.33 25.22 14.67
CA ASP A 117 9.39 25.98 14.00
C ASP A 117 10.51 25.24 13.24
N PHE A 118 10.48 25.42 11.92
CA PHE A 118 11.38 24.88 10.89
C PHE A 118 12.87 24.81 11.29
N PRO A 119 13.52 23.69 10.91
CA PRO A 119 14.72 23.84 10.09
C PRO A 119 14.79 22.80 8.95
N ASN A 120 15.15 23.31 7.76
CA ASN A 120 15.55 22.64 6.51
C ASN A 120 14.82 21.36 6.03
N PRO A 121 14.38 21.33 4.76
CA PRO A 121 13.56 20.26 4.25
C PRO A 121 14.45 19.03 4.07
N ALA A 122 14.24 17.99 4.88
CA ALA A 122 14.34 16.68 4.28
C ALA A 122 13.38 16.73 3.08
N THR A 123 13.92 16.66 1.86
CA THR A 123 13.18 16.58 0.60
C THR A 123 12.46 15.24 0.51
N SER A 124 11.66 14.94 1.53
CA SER A 124 10.75 13.82 1.58
C SER A 124 9.58 14.20 0.70
N THR A 125 9.77 14.00 -0.59
CA THR A 125 8.67 14.08 -1.54
C THR A 125 7.66 13.01 -1.18
N SER A 126 6.39 13.39 -1.07
CA SER A 126 5.32 12.42 -0.85
C SER A 126 4.08 12.81 -1.63
N LEU A 127 3.44 11.81 -2.21
CA LEU A 127 2.12 11.92 -2.82
C LEU A 127 1.11 11.28 -1.87
N ASN A 128 0.25 12.09 -1.27
CA ASN A 128 -0.79 11.65 -0.35
C ASN A 128 -2.15 11.93 -0.99
N ILE A 129 -2.94 10.90 -1.21
CA ILE A 129 -4.26 11.02 -1.83
C ILE A 129 -5.27 10.35 -0.93
N GLU A 130 -6.20 11.13 -0.40
CA GLU A 130 -7.33 10.67 0.38
C GLU A 130 -8.62 10.90 -0.40
N VAL A 131 -9.32 9.81 -0.71
CA VAL A 131 -10.59 9.85 -1.42
C VAL A 131 -11.66 9.14 -0.61
N ALA A 132 -12.75 9.84 -0.33
CA ALA A 132 -13.96 9.27 0.27
C ALA A 132 -14.90 8.71 -0.81
N GLY A 133 -15.80 7.80 -0.43
CA GLY A 133 -16.88 7.30 -1.31
C GLY A 133 -16.46 6.20 -2.29
N LEU A 134 -15.16 5.99 -2.53
CA LEU A 134 -14.68 4.91 -3.38
C LEU A 134 -14.71 3.55 -2.69
N HIS A 135 -15.04 2.51 -3.46
CA HIS A 135 -14.82 1.13 -3.03
C HIS A 135 -13.31 0.86 -2.88
N PRO A 136 -12.79 0.55 -1.67
CA PRO A 136 -11.35 0.45 -1.43
C PRO A 136 -10.64 -0.58 -2.31
N GLY A 137 -11.26 -1.75 -2.51
CA GLY A 137 -10.72 -2.78 -3.39
C GLY A 137 -10.60 -2.34 -4.86
N ALA A 138 -11.56 -1.56 -5.37
CA ALA A 138 -11.50 -1.07 -6.76
C ALA A 138 -10.40 -0.04 -6.93
N PHE A 139 -10.25 0.86 -5.95
CA PHE A 139 -9.16 1.83 -5.92
C PHE A 139 -7.80 1.13 -5.84
N PHE A 140 -7.63 0.18 -4.91
CA PHE A 140 -6.37 -0.54 -4.71
C PHE A 140 -5.94 -1.34 -5.95
N ARG A 141 -6.85 -2.10 -6.58
CA ARG A 141 -6.55 -2.86 -7.82
C ARG A 141 -6.07 -1.94 -8.95
N SER A 142 -6.64 -0.75 -9.03
CA SER A 142 -6.32 0.20 -10.09
C SER A 142 -4.96 0.88 -9.90
N LEU A 143 -4.39 0.87 -8.68
CA LEU A 143 -3.06 1.45 -8.41
C LEU A 143 -1.95 0.82 -9.24
N THR A 144 -2.07 -0.47 -9.59
CA THR A 144 -1.09 -1.15 -10.46
C THR A 144 -0.93 -0.53 -11.84
N THR A 145 -1.99 0.10 -12.33
CA THR A 145 -1.99 0.77 -13.63
C THR A 145 -1.38 2.16 -13.54
N ALA A 146 -1.38 2.75 -12.35
CA ALA A 146 -0.92 4.10 -12.12
C ALA A 146 0.50 4.16 -11.57
N ILE A 147 0.91 3.18 -10.76
CA ILE A 147 2.20 3.17 -10.10
C ILE A 147 3.05 2.06 -10.74
N PRO A 148 4.26 2.35 -11.24
CA PRO A 148 5.17 1.34 -11.77
C PRO A 148 5.68 0.47 -10.60
N MET A 149 4.96 -0.62 -10.35
CA MET A 149 5.17 -1.50 -9.18
C MET A 149 6.61 -2.03 -9.06
N LYS A 150 7.37 -2.11 -10.15
CA LYS A 150 8.81 -2.47 -10.18
C LYS A 150 9.72 -1.61 -9.28
N LEU A 151 9.28 -0.40 -8.92
CA LEU A 151 10.00 0.52 -8.06
C LEU A 151 9.57 0.40 -6.58
N VAL A 152 8.44 -0.27 -6.32
CA VAL A 152 7.89 -0.45 -4.98
C VAL A 152 8.63 -1.60 -4.29
N LYS A 153 9.28 -1.30 -3.18
CA LYS A 153 10.02 -2.27 -2.35
C LYS A 153 9.31 -2.61 -1.05
N THR A 154 8.51 -1.69 -0.55
CA THR A 154 7.72 -1.86 0.67
C THR A 154 6.26 -1.56 0.38
N VAL A 155 5.38 -2.45 0.83
CA VAL A 155 3.92 -2.23 0.81
C VAL A 155 3.40 -2.27 2.23
N VAL A 156 2.65 -1.24 2.62
CA VAL A 156 2.01 -1.12 3.93
C VAL A 156 0.50 -1.09 3.72
N LEU A 157 -0.20 -2.11 4.17
CA LEU A 157 -1.66 -2.17 4.11
C LEU A 157 -2.21 -1.96 5.52
N VAL A 158 -3.09 -0.99 5.69
CA VAL A 158 -3.69 -0.65 6.97
C VAL A 158 -5.20 -0.70 6.86
N SER A 159 -5.85 -1.43 7.77
CA SER A 159 -7.30 -1.38 7.91
C SER A 159 -7.69 -1.30 9.37
N SER A 160 -8.58 -0.36 9.71
CA SER A 160 -9.14 -0.29 11.05
C SER A 160 -10.09 -1.47 11.32
N PHE A 161 -10.27 -1.84 12.58
CA PHE A 161 -11.24 -2.87 12.99
C PHE A 161 -12.69 -2.52 12.65
N GLN A 162 -12.96 -1.23 12.45
CA GLN A 162 -14.28 -0.68 12.19
C GLN A 162 -14.47 -0.27 10.73
N ALA A 163 -13.54 -0.64 9.83
CA ALA A 163 -13.68 -0.37 8.41
C ALA A 163 -14.89 -1.12 7.85
N ALA A 164 -15.79 -0.38 7.20
CA ALA A 164 -17.02 -0.96 6.63
C ALA A 164 -16.75 -1.96 5.49
N GLN A 165 -15.65 -1.78 4.76
CA GLN A 165 -15.24 -2.62 3.63
C GLN A 165 -13.70 -2.75 3.60
N PRO A 166 -13.10 -3.69 4.37
CA PRO A 166 -11.67 -3.95 4.29
C PRO A 166 -11.29 -4.57 2.94
N LEU A 167 -10.01 -4.46 2.54
CA LEU A 167 -9.48 -5.18 1.39
C LEU A 167 -9.59 -6.70 1.62
N ASN A 168 -10.03 -7.43 0.59
CA ASN A 168 -10.00 -8.90 0.59
C ASN A 168 -8.72 -9.43 -0.09
N ASP A 169 -8.47 -10.73 0.01
CA ASP A 169 -7.28 -11.37 -0.54
C ASP A 169 -7.23 -11.33 -2.06
N ALA A 170 -8.38 -11.37 -2.75
CA ALA A 170 -8.44 -11.23 -4.21
C ALA A 170 -8.03 -9.83 -4.68
N ASP A 171 -8.43 -8.78 -3.95
CA ASP A 171 -8.01 -7.40 -4.21
C ASP A 171 -6.51 -7.25 -4.05
N ILE A 172 -5.96 -7.84 -2.99
CA ILE A 172 -4.52 -7.80 -2.69
C ILE A 172 -3.73 -8.56 -3.76
N ARG A 173 -4.15 -9.76 -4.14
CA ARG A 173 -3.51 -10.53 -5.22
C ARG A 173 -3.57 -9.82 -6.55
N SER A 174 -4.74 -9.29 -6.91
CA SER A 174 -4.90 -8.57 -8.17
C SER A 174 -4.02 -7.32 -8.24
N ALA A 175 -3.84 -6.62 -7.12
CA ALA A 175 -3.02 -5.41 -7.07
C ALA A 175 -1.52 -5.70 -6.94
N LEU A 176 -1.12 -6.81 -6.31
CA LEU A 176 0.30 -7.06 -6.04
C LEU A 176 0.86 -8.24 -6.85
N GLY A 177 0.07 -8.85 -7.73
CA GLY A 177 0.45 -10.04 -8.48
C GLY A 177 1.66 -9.86 -9.40
N ASN A 178 1.94 -8.64 -9.83
CA ASN A 178 3.12 -8.30 -10.65
C ASN A 178 4.16 -7.46 -9.87
N ALA A 179 4.06 -7.41 -8.54
CA ALA A 179 4.89 -6.58 -7.68
C ALA A 179 6.17 -7.32 -7.25
N ASP A 180 6.91 -7.86 -8.23
CA ASP A 180 8.09 -8.72 -7.97
C ASP A 180 9.18 -8.00 -7.17
N SER A 181 9.28 -6.69 -7.26
CA SER A 181 10.28 -5.90 -6.53
C SER A 181 10.00 -5.78 -5.03
N VAL A 182 8.79 -6.11 -4.57
CA VAL A 182 8.39 -5.95 -3.17
C VAL A 182 9.17 -6.93 -2.31
N SER A 183 9.91 -6.36 -1.36
CA SER A 183 10.77 -7.06 -0.41
C SER A 183 10.24 -7.02 1.02
N ALA A 184 9.34 -6.08 1.33
CA ALA A 184 8.72 -5.91 2.63
C ALA A 184 7.21 -5.72 2.50
N LEU A 185 6.44 -6.43 3.32
CA LEU A 185 5.00 -6.31 3.44
C LEU A 185 4.65 -6.04 4.90
N GLU A 186 3.94 -4.95 5.16
CA GLU A 186 3.43 -4.59 6.47
C GLU A 186 1.90 -4.66 6.45
N LEU A 187 1.29 -5.37 7.38
CA LEU A 187 -0.15 -5.58 7.45
C LEU A 187 -0.68 -5.15 8.82
N HIS A 188 -1.54 -4.14 8.85
CA HIS A 188 -2.02 -3.50 10.08
C HIS A 188 -3.52 -3.70 10.27
N GLY A 189 -3.93 -4.18 11.45
CA GLY A 189 -5.34 -4.37 11.79
C GLY A 189 -6.02 -5.48 10.98
N ASN A 190 -7.28 -5.27 10.59
CA ASN A 190 -8.13 -6.31 9.98
C ASN A 190 -7.65 -6.83 8.62
N VAL A 191 -6.83 -6.06 7.90
CA VAL A 191 -6.30 -6.47 6.59
C VAL A 191 -5.23 -7.55 6.73
N ALA A 192 -4.67 -7.76 7.93
CA ALA A 192 -3.68 -8.79 8.20
C ALA A 192 -4.12 -10.17 7.71
N THR A 193 -5.35 -10.59 8.02
CA THR A 193 -5.79 -11.92 7.58
C THR A 193 -5.94 -12.00 6.07
N ALA A 194 -6.51 -10.98 5.41
CA ALA A 194 -6.64 -10.95 3.96
C ALA A 194 -5.26 -10.95 3.27
N GLY A 195 -4.30 -10.20 3.80
CA GLY A 195 -2.92 -10.19 3.32
C GLY A 195 -2.24 -11.54 3.49
N LEU A 196 -2.39 -12.20 4.64
CA LEU A 196 -1.86 -13.55 4.86
C LEU A 196 -2.50 -14.58 3.94
N ARG A 197 -3.81 -14.50 3.68
CA ARG A 197 -4.50 -15.36 2.70
C ARG A 197 -4.02 -15.08 1.28
N ALA A 198 -3.68 -13.85 0.94
CA ALA A 198 -3.07 -13.51 -0.34
C ALA A 198 -1.67 -14.14 -0.51
N LEU A 199 -0.97 -14.49 0.58
CA LEU A 199 0.31 -15.21 0.52
C LEU A 199 0.18 -16.73 0.32
N LEU A 200 -0.99 -17.33 0.58
CA LEU A 200 -1.18 -18.78 0.40
C LEU A 200 -1.00 -19.18 -1.07
N SER A 201 -0.12 -20.10 -1.42
CA SER A 201 -0.08 -20.56 -2.81
C SER A 201 -1.39 -21.26 -3.18
N THR A 202 -2.01 -20.87 -4.31
CA THR A 202 -3.20 -21.57 -4.84
C THR A 202 -2.83 -22.67 -5.84
N ALA A 203 -1.60 -22.65 -6.36
CA ALA A 203 -1.07 -23.62 -7.32
C ALA A 203 0.48 -23.64 -7.29
N SER A 204 1.10 -24.76 -7.68
CA SER A 204 2.56 -24.96 -7.69
C SER A 204 3.38 -23.96 -8.51
N HIS A 205 2.74 -23.15 -9.35
CA HIS A 205 3.38 -22.13 -10.21
C HIS A 205 2.94 -20.70 -9.88
N ASP A 206 2.03 -20.51 -8.92
CA ASP A 206 1.52 -19.20 -8.51
C ASP A 206 2.43 -18.64 -7.41
N GLN A 207 3.47 -17.90 -7.83
CA GLN A 207 4.43 -17.28 -6.93
C GLN A 207 4.04 -15.84 -6.64
N PHE A 208 3.25 -15.64 -5.59
CA PHE A 208 2.89 -14.30 -5.12
C PHE A 208 4.03 -13.67 -4.29
N LEU A 209 4.44 -12.45 -4.64
CA LEU A 209 5.52 -11.70 -4.00
C LEU A 209 6.84 -12.51 -3.89
N PRO A 210 7.47 -12.88 -5.03
CA PRO A 210 8.62 -13.77 -5.07
C PRO A 210 9.81 -13.27 -4.23
N ASN A 211 10.06 -11.97 -4.18
CA ASN A 211 11.21 -11.39 -3.48
C ASN A 211 10.89 -10.90 -2.06
N LEU A 212 9.73 -11.27 -1.50
CA LEU A 212 9.37 -10.92 -0.13
C LEU A 212 10.37 -11.53 0.86
N LYS A 213 11.00 -10.66 1.66
CA LYS A 213 11.99 -11.00 2.68
C LYS A 213 11.55 -10.60 4.08
N ARG A 214 10.69 -9.60 4.20
CA ARG A 214 10.24 -9.04 5.48
C ARG A 214 8.73 -9.02 5.56
N LEU A 215 8.16 -9.58 6.63
CA LEU A 215 6.73 -9.53 6.91
C LEU A 215 6.52 -8.94 8.30
N HIS A 216 5.75 -7.86 8.37
CA HIS A 216 5.44 -7.18 9.63
C HIS A 216 3.93 -7.17 9.87
N LEU A 217 3.50 -7.67 11.01
CA LEU A 217 2.11 -7.66 11.47
C LEU A 217 1.98 -6.67 12.62
N HIS A 218 1.00 -5.77 12.55
CA HIS A 218 0.81 -4.73 13.57
C HIS A 218 -0.66 -4.59 13.96
N ILE A 219 -0.95 -4.60 15.27
CA ILE A 219 -2.32 -4.44 15.79
C ILE A 219 -3.28 -5.47 15.15
N ALA A 220 -2.79 -6.67 14.84
CA ALA A 220 -3.57 -7.72 14.18
C ALA A 220 -4.13 -8.69 15.23
N ASP A 221 -5.38 -9.12 15.04
CA ASP A 221 -5.94 -10.21 15.85
C ASP A 221 -5.65 -11.55 15.18
N LEU A 222 -4.79 -12.36 15.80
CA LEU A 222 -4.30 -13.60 15.19
C LEU A 222 -4.89 -14.86 15.83
N GLU A 223 -5.56 -14.72 16.98
CA GLU A 223 -6.10 -15.84 17.76
C GLU A 223 -7.58 -16.12 17.48
N LEU A 224 -8.34 -15.15 16.99
CA LEU A 224 -9.75 -15.38 16.69
C LEU A 224 -9.91 -16.41 15.55
N PRO A 225 -10.59 -17.55 15.80
CA PRO A 225 -10.95 -18.47 14.74
C PRO A 225 -11.87 -17.75 13.77
N TRP A 226 -11.60 -17.89 12.48
CA TRP A 226 -12.30 -17.11 11.47
C TRP A 226 -13.74 -17.60 11.28
N LEU A 227 -14.60 -16.66 10.86
CA LEU A 227 -15.99 -16.92 10.45
C LEU A 227 -16.02 -18.16 9.54
N ASN A 228 -16.69 -19.22 10.01
CA ASN A 228 -16.85 -20.56 9.43
C ASN A 228 -15.95 -21.68 10.00
N GLY A 229 -15.17 -21.45 11.06
CA GLY A 229 -14.37 -22.51 11.70
C GLY A 229 -13.10 -22.88 10.92
N ASP A 230 -12.75 -22.07 9.92
CA ASP A 230 -11.50 -22.15 9.21
C ASP A 230 -10.35 -21.60 10.07
N ALA A 231 -9.18 -22.20 9.87
CA ALA A 231 -7.96 -22.05 10.65
C ALA A 231 -7.63 -20.61 11.09
N SER A 232 -6.98 -20.48 12.24
CA SER A 232 -6.57 -19.18 12.80
C SER A 232 -5.63 -18.42 11.84
N ALA A 233 -5.47 -17.10 12.02
CA ALA A 233 -4.56 -16.32 11.16
C ALA A 233 -3.10 -16.80 11.27
N ILE A 234 -2.71 -17.31 12.44
CA ILE A 234 -1.39 -17.93 12.63
C ILE A 234 -1.26 -19.25 11.86
N ASP A 235 -2.32 -20.06 11.76
CA ASP A 235 -2.32 -21.25 10.90
C ASP A 235 -2.19 -20.90 9.42
N ILE A 236 -2.86 -19.84 8.99
CA ILE A 236 -2.76 -19.31 7.61
C ILE A 236 -1.33 -18.87 7.33
N LEU A 237 -0.71 -18.12 8.26
CA LEU A 237 0.70 -17.71 8.15
C LEU A 237 1.61 -18.94 8.02
N ASN A 238 1.46 -19.93 8.91
CA ASN A 238 2.26 -21.16 8.85
C ASN A 238 2.14 -21.86 7.51
N ARG A 239 0.91 -22.04 7.00
CA ARG A 239 0.66 -22.67 5.70
C ARG A 239 1.27 -21.87 4.55
N ALA A 240 1.19 -20.53 4.60
CA ALA A 240 1.76 -19.68 3.57
C ALA A 240 3.30 -19.78 3.55
N LEU A 241 3.93 -19.77 4.72
CA LEU A 241 5.38 -19.94 4.86
C LEU A 241 5.85 -21.34 4.43
N ASP A 242 5.14 -22.39 4.87
CA ASP A 242 5.45 -23.77 4.51
C ASP A 242 5.30 -23.99 2.99
N ALA A 243 4.24 -23.47 2.37
CA ALA A 243 4.05 -23.54 0.92
C ALA A 243 5.16 -22.78 0.17
N ARG A 244 5.48 -21.56 0.62
CA ARG A 244 6.55 -20.73 0.05
C ARG A 244 7.92 -21.40 0.13
N HIS A 245 8.23 -22.03 1.25
CA HIS A 245 9.48 -22.78 1.44
C HIS A 245 9.50 -24.07 0.61
N HIS A 246 8.46 -24.90 0.71
CA HIS A 246 8.44 -26.23 0.11
C HIS A 246 8.36 -26.19 -1.43
N HIS A 247 7.59 -25.27 -2.00
CA HIS A 247 7.41 -25.19 -3.45
C HIS A 247 8.45 -24.33 -4.17
N HIS A 248 9.04 -23.35 -3.48
CA HIS A 248 9.90 -22.35 -4.13
C HIS A 248 11.27 -22.15 -3.47
N GLY A 249 11.53 -22.76 -2.31
CA GLY A 249 12.79 -22.60 -1.58
C GLY A 249 13.03 -21.16 -1.10
N LEU A 250 11.96 -20.40 -0.86
CA LEU A 250 12.03 -19.00 -0.46
C LEU A 250 11.89 -18.85 1.05
N PHE A 251 12.66 -17.93 1.62
CA PHE A 251 12.72 -17.66 3.04
C PHE A 251 12.40 -16.19 3.33
N LEU A 252 11.96 -15.93 4.56
CA LEU A 252 11.93 -14.57 5.10
C LEU A 252 13.23 -14.32 5.88
N ASP A 253 13.79 -13.13 5.71
CA ASP A 253 14.87 -12.61 6.56
C ASP A 253 14.30 -12.21 7.94
N SER A 254 13.08 -11.66 7.97
CA SER A 254 12.44 -11.19 9.20
C SER A 254 10.92 -11.33 9.19
N LEU A 255 10.38 -11.69 10.35
CA LEU A 255 8.97 -11.73 10.69
C LEU A 255 8.78 -11.02 12.04
N SER A 256 7.95 -9.96 12.09
CA SER A 256 7.68 -9.28 13.36
C SER A 256 6.18 -9.19 13.65
N PHE A 257 5.85 -9.33 14.93
CA PHE A 257 4.52 -9.12 15.48
C PHE A 257 4.61 -7.96 16.46
N LYS A 258 3.83 -6.91 16.23
CA LYS A 258 3.78 -5.75 17.12
C LYS A 258 2.35 -5.49 17.56
N GLU A 259 2.10 -5.40 18.86
CA GLU A 259 0.77 -5.14 19.42
C GLU A 259 -0.30 -6.12 18.89
N CYS A 260 0.10 -7.32 18.49
CA CYS A 260 -0.80 -8.34 17.95
C CYS A 260 -1.43 -9.14 19.10
N ASN A 261 -2.70 -9.50 18.95
CA ASN A 261 -3.34 -10.43 19.87
C ASN A 261 -2.87 -11.85 19.52
N ILE A 262 -1.77 -12.28 20.15
CA ILE A 262 -1.17 -13.61 19.97
C ILE A 262 -0.42 -14.05 21.22
N SER A 263 -0.63 -15.30 21.62
CA SER A 263 0.10 -15.97 22.69
C SER A 263 1.50 -16.36 22.25
N GLU A 264 2.46 -16.24 23.16
CA GLU A 264 3.86 -16.61 22.91
C GLU A 264 4.01 -18.08 22.48
N SER A 265 3.21 -18.99 23.05
CA SER A 265 3.17 -20.40 22.65
C SER A 265 2.78 -20.61 21.19
N SER A 266 1.94 -19.73 20.63
CA SER A 266 1.47 -19.81 19.24
C SER A 266 2.50 -19.32 18.23
N VAL A 267 3.56 -18.65 18.70
CA VAL A 267 4.69 -18.18 17.88
C VAL A 267 6.00 -18.87 18.22
N ALA A 268 6.06 -19.61 19.33
CA ALA A 268 7.25 -20.32 19.78
C ALA A 268 7.81 -21.27 18.70
N HIS A 269 6.93 -22.00 18.00
CA HIS A 269 7.34 -22.91 16.92
C HIS A 269 7.87 -22.19 15.68
N LEU A 270 7.57 -20.89 15.50
CA LEU A 270 8.14 -20.08 14.42
C LEU A 270 9.64 -19.80 14.65
N ARG A 271 10.07 -19.85 15.93
CA ARG A 271 11.45 -19.63 16.37
C ARG A 271 12.26 -20.92 16.41
N GLU A 272 11.64 -22.08 16.24
CA GLU A 272 12.32 -23.37 16.31
C GLU A 272 13.31 -23.55 15.15
N GLU A 273 14.52 -23.97 15.49
CA GLU A 273 15.55 -24.30 14.50
C GLU A 273 15.09 -25.49 13.63
N GLY A 274 15.18 -25.34 12.31
CA GLY A 274 14.99 -26.44 11.36
C GLY A 274 13.70 -26.43 10.54
N ARG A 275 12.64 -25.71 10.93
CA ARG A 275 11.40 -25.67 10.11
C ARG A 275 11.54 -24.79 8.86
N TRP A 276 12.20 -23.65 9.01
CA TRP A 276 12.57 -22.71 7.93
C TRP A 276 14.07 -22.37 7.92
N GLY A 277 14.89 -23.28 8.45
CA GLY A 277 16.35 -23.16 8.49
C GLY A 277 16.92 -22.34 9.66
N GLY A 278 16.10 -21.87 10.62
CA GLY A 278 16.57 -21.03 11.73
C GLY A 278 17.11 -19.66 11.31
N GLN A 279 16.86 -19.26 10.05
CA GLN A 279 17.39 -18.02 9.45
C GLN A 279 16.44 -16.84 9.56
N THR A 280 15.14 -17.09 9.75
CA THR A 280 14.14 -16.03 9.91
C THR A 280 14.17 -15.50 11.34
N ARG A 281 14.48 -14.22 11.51
CA ARG A 281 14.36 -13.53 12.80
C ARG A 281 12.88 -13.32 13.13
N VAL A 282 12.43 -13.78 14.30
CA VAL A 282 11.04 -13.64 14.76
C VAL A 282 10.96 -12.76 16.01
N GLU A 283 10.40 -11.56 15.85
CA GLU A 283 10.23 -10.56 16.93
C GLU A 283 8.76 -10.46 17.35
N VAL A 284 8.51 -10.35 18.65
CA VAL A 284 7.16 -10.25 19.23
C VAL A 284 7.22 -9.16 20.29
N ASP A 285 6.56 -8.03 20.02
CA ASP A 285 6.52 -6.83 20.85
C ASP A 285 5.08 -6.46 21.26
#